data_AF-A0A3N4SI50-F1
#
_entry.id   AF-A0A3N4SI50-F1
#
_cell.length_a   1.000
_cell.length_b   1.000
_cell.length_c   1.000
_cell.angle_alpha   90.00
_cell.angle_beta   90.00
_cell.angle_gamma   90.00
#
_symmetry.space_group_name_H-M   'P 1'
#
loop_
_entity.id
_entity.type
_entity.pdbx_description
1 polymer ?
#
loop_
_entity_poly.entity_id
_entity_poly.type
_entity_poly.pdbx_seq_one_letter_code
_entity_poly.pdbx_strand_id
1 'polypeptide(L)'
;MNTKSVNSAAGVILAALAQNRTAAGIALALESAGLLMSPEAAADLASTSTDAVVVAEQAVEELKREHEVSARLRDRLAELEAWKARDEEVQPHRQAIGAANMRMIGVLELRIRRVRMLHSRGWGAKSERCEHDGQPWPCSTLGALDAAVGTAGREASVDGITQRIAPMQALREVPDGEHYAATHHDYRLSHDLPETGGPR
;
A
#
# COMPACT_ATOMS: atom_id res chain seq x y z
N MET A 1 -55.73 44.62 20.42
CA MET A 1 -55.65 43.32 21.11
C MET A 1 -56.03 42.24 20.10
N ASN A 2 -55.14 41.31 19.78
CA ASN A 2 -55.40 40.28 18.76
C ASN A 2 -56.20 39.13 19.39
N THR A 3 -57.50 39.04 19.09
CA THR A 3 -58.39 38.03 19.67
C THR A 3 -57.96 36.60 19.36
N LYS A 4 -57.24 36.38 18.25
CA LYS A 4 -56.71 35.06 17.90
C LYS A 4 -55.61 34.61 18.87
N SER A 5 -54.66 35.48 19.23
CA SER A 5 -53.58 35.08 20.15
C SER A 5 -54.10 34.83 21.56
N VAL A 6 -55.08 35.63 22.00
CA VAL A 6 -55.75 35.46 23.30
C VAL A 6 -56.48 34.11 23.34
N ASN A 7 -57.21 33.75 22.27
CA ASN A 7 -57.90 32.45 22.21
C ASN A 7 -56.92 31.27 22.15
N SER A 8 -55.81 31.38 21.41
CA SER A 8 -54.76 30.35 21.39
C SER A 8 -54.12 30.16 22.77
N ALA A 9 -53.81 31.25 23.48
CA ALA A 9 -53.27 31.19 24.84
C ALA A 9 -54.26 30.57 25.83
N ALA A 10 -55.55 30.92 25.74
CA ALA A 10 -56.59 30.32 26.57
C ALA A 10 -56.67 28.80 26.37
N GLY A 11 -56.54 28.32 25.13
CA GLY A 11 -56.50 26.88 24.82
C GLY A 11 -55.30 26.16 25.46
N VAL A 12 -54.10 26.73 25.34
CA VAL A 12 -52.87 26.16 25.95
C VAL A 12 -52.96 26.14 27.47
N ILE A 13 -53.46 27.22 28.08
CA ILE A 13 -53.68 27.30 29.54
C ILE A 13 -54.69 26.25 29.99
N LEU A 14 -55.82 26.12 29.31
CA LEU A 14 -56.85 25.12 29.66
C LEU A 14 -56.31 23.70 29.58
N ALA A 15 -55.55 23.38 28.52
CA ALA A 15 -54.91 22.07 28.36
C ALA A 15 -53.87 21.78 29.46
N ALA A 16 -53.06 22.77 29.82
CA ALA A 16 -52.07 22.62 30.90
C ALA A 16 -52.73 22.46 32.28
N LEU A 17 -53.82 23.20 32.54
CA LEU A 17 -54.62 23.06 33.76
C LEU A 17 -55.28 21.67 33.86
N ALA A 18 -55.78 21.13 32.75
CA ALA A 18 -56.34 19.77 32.71
C ALA A 18 -55.29 18.69 33.06
N GLN A 19 -54.00 18.98 32.85
CA GLN A 19 -52.87 18.13 33.25
C GLN A 19 -52.36 18.43 34.68
N ASN A 20 -53.05 19.27 35.46
CA ASN A 20 -52.63 19.73 36.78
C ASN A 20 -51.22 20.36 36.81
N ARG A 21 -50.83 21.05 35.73
CA ARG A 21 -49.53 21.75 35.67
C ARG A 21 -49.53 22.95 36.62
N THR A 22 -48.40 23.20 37.27
CA THR A 22 -48.18 24.40 38.10
C THR A 22 -48.10 25.66 37.22
N ALA A 23 -48.17 26.85 37.83
CA ALA A 23 -48.02 28.11 37.10
C ALA A 23 -46.72 28.17 36.27
N ALA A 24 -45.61 27.65 36.80
CA ALA A 24 -44.35 27.53 36.05
C ALA A 24 -44.49 26.58 34.85
N GLY A 25 -45.20 25.46 35.01
CA GLY A 25 -45.50 24.55 33.90
C GLY A 25 -46.40 25.15 32.83
N ILE A 26 -47.34 26.02 33.20
CA ILE A 26 -48.20 26.76 32.26
C ILE A 26 -47.38 27.82 31.51
N ALA A 27 -46.51 28.56 32.21
CA ALA A 27 -45.61 29.53 31.58
C ALA A 27 -44.70 28.84 30.55
N LEU A 28 -44.12 27.70 30.90
CA LEU A 28 -43.28 26.90 30.01
C LEU A 28 -44.06 26.32 28.82
N ALA A 29 -45.34 25.98 29.00
CA ALA A 29 -46.24 25.56 27.91
C ALA A 29 -46.57 26.72 26.96
N LEU A 30 -46.78 27.93 27.48
CA LEU A 30 -47.02 29.13 26.66
C LEU A 30 -45.75 29.57 25.91
N GLU A 31 -44.59 29.45 26.56
CA GLU A 31 -43.29 29.74 25.95
C GLU A 31 -42.95 28.74 24.84
N SER A 32 -43.13 27.43 25.08
CA SER A 32 -42.94 26.39 24.05
C SER A 32 -43.94 26.47 22.89
N ALA A 33 -45.14 27.01 23.14
CA ALA A 33 -46.09 27.34 22.08
C ALA A 33 -45.74 28.64 21.32
N GLY A 34 -44.66 29.34 21.70
CA GLY A 34 -44.23 30.61 21.10
C GLY A 34 -45.16 31.79 21.40
N LEU A 35 -46.10 31.65 22.35
CA LEU A 35 -47.15 32.65 22.63
C LEU A 35 -46.66 33.80 23.52
N LEU A 36 -45.51 33.65 24.16
CA LEU A 36 -44.85 34.69 24.95
C LEU A 36 -43.82 35.49 24.15
N MET A 37 -43.56 35.10 22.89
CA MET A 37 -42.58 35.75 22.03
C MET A 37 -43.25 36.79 21.13
N SER A 38 -42.48 37.81 20.71
CA SER A 38 -42.93 38.68 19.63
C SER A 38 -43.04 37.87 18.32
N PRO A 39 -43.93 38.25 17.40
CA PRO A 39 -44.06 37.54 16.12
C PRO A 39 -42.76 37.55 15.31
N GLU A 40 -41.94 38.59 15.44
CA GLU A 40 -40.60 38.67 14.83
C GLU A 40 -39.66 37.62 15.44
N ALA A 41 -39.58 37.54 16.76
CA ALA A 41 -38.73 36.56 17.44
C ALA A 41 -39.18 35.11 17.17
N ALA A 42 -40.49 34.87 17.04
CA ALA A 42 -41.02 33.56 16.65
C ALA A 42 -40.65 33.20 15.20
N ALA A 43 -40.67 34.17 14.28
CA ALA A 43 -40.22 33.98 12.91
C ALA A 43 -38.71 33.70 12.83
N ASP A 44 -37.90 34.41 13.61
CA ASP A 44 -36.45 34.18 13.69
C ASP A 44 -36.12 32.80 14.25
N LEU A 45 -36.82 32.36 15.30
CA LEU A 45 -36.66 31.00 15.82
C LEU A 45 -37.09 29.93 14.80
N ALA A 46 -38.19 30.15 14.08
CA ALA A 46 -38.62 29.23 13.03
C ALA A 46 -37.58 29.16 11.89
N SER A 47 -37.01 30.29 11.48
CA SER A 47 -35.94 30.36 10.48
C SER A 47 -34.70 29.61 10.96
N THR A 48 -34.19 29.93 12.15
CA THR A 48 -32.98 29.30 12.70
C THR A 48 -33.16 27.80 12.96
N SER A 49 -34.36 27.37 13.40
CA SER A 49 -34.68 25.95 13.52
C SER A 49 -34.67 25.24 12.17
N THR A 50 -35.15 25.89 11.12
CA THR A 50 -35.14 25.32 9.76
C THR A 50 -33.70 25.20 9.25
N ASP A 51 -32.89 26.23 9.43
CA ASP A 51 -31.48 26.22 9.05
C ASP A 51 -30.69 25.15 9.82
N ALA A 52 -30.95 25.01 11.13
CA ALA A 52 -30.32 23.98 11.95
C ALA A 52 -30.66 22.56 11.48
N VAL A 53 -31.91 22.31 11.06
CA VAL A 53 -32.32 21.02 10.49
C VAL A 53 -31.58 20.77 9.17
N VAL A 54 -31.50 21.75 8.28
CA VAL A 54 -30.78 21.62 7.00
C VAL A 54 -29.29 21.30 7.23
N VAL A 55 -28.64 22.00 8.16
CA VAL A 55 -27.24 21.73 8.51
C VAL A 55 -27.07 20.33 9.10
N ALA A 56 -27.99 19.90 9.97
CA ALA A 56 -27.94 18.56 10.56
C ALA A 56 -28.13 17.46 9.50
N GLU A 57 -29.04 17.65 8.55
CA GLU A 57 -29.24 16.71 7.44
C GLU A 57 -28.00 16.62 6.55
N GLN A 58 -27.38 17.75 6.22
CA GLN A 58 -26.13 17.78 5.45
C GLN A 58 -25.00 17.04 6.17
N ALA A 59 -24.84 17.28 7.48
CA ALA A 59 -23.83 16.61 8.28
C ALA A 59 -24.07 15.09 8.37
N VAL A 60 -25.33 14.65 8.46
CA VAL A 60 -25.69 13.22 8.45
C VAL A 60 -25.34 12.58 7.10
N GLU A 61 -25.60 13.25 5.99
CA GLU A 61 -25.25 12.75 4.66
C GLU A 61 -23.73 12.70 4.43
N GLU A 62 -22.99 13.69 4.91
CA GLU A 62 -21.52 13.66 4.90
C GLU A 62 -20.97 12.49 5.71
N LEU A 63 -21.47 12.30 6.94
CA LEU A 63 -21.05 11.18 7.80
C LEU A 63 -21.35 9.81 7.19
N LYS A 64 -22.48 9.67 6.48
CA LYS A 64 -22.78 8.43 5.73
C LYS A 64 -21.76 8.16 4.63
N ARG A 65 -21.38 9.18 3.87
CA ARG A 65 -20.34 9.05 2.82
C ARG A 65 -18.99 8.66 3.42
N GLU A 66 -18.59 9.30 4.51
CA GLU A 66 -17.35 8.96 5.23
C GLU A 66 -17.37 7.52 5.76
N HIS A 67 -18.52 7.06 6.26
CA HIS A 67 -18.68 5.69 6.73
C HIS A 67 -18.53 4.68 5.60
N GLU A 68 -19.12 4.95 4.43
CA GLU A 68 -18.98 4.11 3.22
C GLU A 68 -17.52 4.07 2.73
N VAL A 69 -16.83 5.21 2.71
CA VAL A 69 -15.39 5.27 2.37
C VAL A 69 -14.58 4.46 3.37
N SER A 70 -14.84 4.62 4.66
CA SER A 70 -14.15 3.89 5.73
C SER A 70 -14.41 2.38 5.68
N ALA A 71 -15.62 1.95 5.28
CA ALA A 71 -15.93 0.55 5.05
C ALA A 71 -15.10 -0.02 3.89
N ARG A 72 -15.08 0.67 2.74
CA ARG A 72 -14.27 0.28 1.59
C ARG A 72 -12.77 0.18 1.91
N LEU A 73 -12.25 1.13 2.69
CA LEU A 73 -10.85 1.11 3.10
C LEU A 73 -10.54 -0.07 4.02
N ARG A 74 -11.44 -0.43 4.95
CA ARG A 74 -11.28 -1.62 5.80
C ARG A 74 -11.26 -2.90 4.99
N ASP A 75 -12.14 -3.04 4.00
CA ASP A 75 -12.16 -4.20 3.11
C ASP A 75 -10.86 -4.31 2.30
N ARG A 76 -10.36 -3.18 1.79
CA ARG A 76 -9.09 -3.14 1.04
C ARG A 76 -7.88 -3.49 1.92
N LEU A 77 -7.86 -3.03 3.17
CA LEU A 77 -6.82 -3.40 4.14
C LEU A 77 -6.83 -4.91 4.40
N ALA A 78 -8.01 -5.50 4.61
CA ALA A 78 -8.14 -6.94 4.81
C ALA A 78 -7.64 -7.75 3.58
N GLU A 79 -7.92 -7.29 2.36
CA GLU A 79 -7.40 -7.92 1.13
C GLU A 79 -5.86 -7.86 1.06
N LEU A 80 -5.27 -6.71 1.39
CA LEU A 80 -3.82 -6.51 1.38
C LEU A 80 -3.13 -7.33 2.46
N GLU A 81 -3.70 -7.42 3.65
CA GLU A 81 -3.19 -8.26 4.74
C GLU A 81 -3.23 -9.74 4.35
N ALA A 82 -4.31 -10.21 3.72
CA ALA A 82 -4.40 -11.58 3.20
C ALA A 82 -3.37 -11.85 2.09
N TRP A 83 -3.08 -10.86 1.24
CA TRP A 83 -2.03 -10.99 0.23
C TRP A 83 -0.64 -11.03 0.84
N LYS A 84 -0.35 -10.17 1.82
CA LYS A 84 0.90 -10.16 2.56
C LYS A 84 1.15 -11.51 3.26
N ALA A 85 0.13 -12.08 3.90
CA ALA A 85 0.23 -13.39 4.53
C ALA A 85 0.59 -14.51 3.52
N ARG A 86 -0.01 -14.48 2.32
CA ARG A 86 0.36 -15.43 1.24
C ARG A 86 1.79 -15.23 0.74
N ASP A 87 2.27 -13.99 0.64
CA ASP A 87 3.65 -13.74 0.21
C ASP A 87 4.65 -14.19 1.28
N GLU A 88 4.35 -13.93 2.56
CA GLU A 88 5.13 -14.41 3.71
C GLU A 88 5.24 -15.94 3.75
N GLU A 89 4.18 -16.66 3.38
CA GLU A 89 4.19 -18.13 3.25
C GLU A 89 5.16 -18.61 2.15
N VAL A 90 5.20 -17.92 1.01
CA VAL A 90 6.02 -18.30 -0.15
C VAL A 90 7.47 -17.81 -0.04
N GLN A 91 7.72 -16.75 0.73
CA GLN A 91 9.03 -16.14 0.89
C GLN A 91 10.16 -17.10 1.31
N PRO A 92 10.01 -18.00 2.30
CA PRO A 92 11.05 -18.96 2.65
C PRO A 92 11.36 -19.92 1.50
N HIS A 93 10.38 -20.25 0.65
CA HIS A 93 10.60 -21.13 -0.49
C HIS A 93 11.41 -20.43 -1.58
N ARG A 94 11.11 -19.14 -1.85
CA ARG A 94 11.92 -18.32 -2.76
C ARG A 94 13.36 -18.19 -2.26
N GLN A 95 13.56 -17.96 -0.97
CA GLN A 95 14.88 -17.91 -0.37
C GLN A 95 15.62 -19.25 -0.47
N ALA A 96 14.92 -20.36 -0.22
CA ALA A 96 15.49 -21.70 -0.34
C ALA A 96 15.91 -22.03 -1.78
N ILE A 97 15.07 -21.69 -2.77
CA ILE A 97 15.39 -21.85 -4.20
C ILE A 97 16.58 -20.97 -4.59
N GLY A 98 16.59 -19.70 -4.15
CA GLY A 98 17.71 -18.79 -4.38
C GLY A 98 19.02 -19.34 -3.82
N ALA A 99 19.00 -19.82 -2.57
CA ALA A 99 20.17 -20.42 -1.93
C ALA A 99 20.62 -21.71 -2.63
N ALA A 100 19.69 -22.55 -3.08
CA ALA A 100 20.00 -23.77 -3.84
C ALA A 100 20.62 -23.44 -5.21
N ASN A 101 20.08 -22.46 -5.92
CA ASN A 101 20.62 -22.00 -7.20
C ASN A 101 22.03 -21.45 -7.03
N MET A 102 22.28 -20.62 -6.01
CA MET A 102 23.63 -20.10 -5.74
C MET A 102 24.64 -21.21 -5.45
N ARG A 103 24.26 -22.24 -4.68
CA ARG A 103 25.12 -23.41 -4.46
C ARG A 103 25.41 -24.17 -5.76
N MET A 104 24.40 -24.39 -6.58
CA MET A 104 24.56 -25.08 -7.87
C MET A 104 25.48 -24.30 -8.81
N ILE A 105 25.28 -22.98 -8.90
CA ILE A 105 26.14 -22.09 -9.69
C ILE A 105 27.60 -22.22 -9.21
N GLY A 106 27.86 -22.14 -7.90
CA GLY A 106 29.21 -22.31 -7.37
C GLY A 106 29.86 -23.65 -7.71
N VAL A 107 29.10 -24.76 -7.66
CA VAL A 107 29.59 -26.08 -8.08
C VAL A 107 29.92 -26.11 -9.57
N LEU A 108 29.07 -25.53 -10.42
CA LEU A 108 29.28 -25.45 -11.86
C LEU A 108 30.50 -24.59 -12.19
N GLU A 109 30.68 -23.44 -11.55
CA GLU A 109 31.84 -22.57 -11.72
C GLU A 109 33.15 -23.28 -11.37
N LEU A 110 33.18 -24.03 -10.26
CA LEU A 110 34.35 -24.83 -9.88
C LEU A 110 34.66 -25.92 -10.91
N ARG A 111 33.63 -26.60 -11.43
CA ARG A 111 33.79 -27.61 -12.50
C ARG A 111 34.33 -26.96 -13.77
N ILE A 112 33.77 -25.84 -14.21
CA ILE A 112 34.25 -25.08 -15.38
C ILE A 112 35.70 -24.66 -15.19
N ARG A 113 36.05 -24.10 -14.02
CA ARG A 113 37.43 -23.72 -13.69
C ARG A 113 38.39 -24.91 -13.73
N ARG A 114 37.98 -26.07 -13.19
CA ARG A 114 38.79 -27.30 -13.24
C ARG A 114 39.03 -27.77 -14.67
N VAL A 115 37.99 -27.78 -15.52
CA VAL A 115 38.13 -28.14 -16.93
C VAL A 115 39.06 -27.16 -17.64
N ARG A 116 38.87 -25.86 -17.44
CA ARG A 116 39.79 -24.83 -17.98
C ARG A 116 41.23 -25.08 -17.57
N MET A 117 41.48 -25.36 -16.29
CA MET A 117 42.83 -25.67 -15.80
C MET A 117 43.42 -26.96 -16.38
N LEU A 118 42.61 -28.01 -16.60
CA LEU A 118 43.09 -29.26 -17.18
C LEU A 118 43.47 -29.08 -18.66
N HIS A 119 42.68 -28.31 -19.39
CA HIS A 119 42.97 -28.03 -20.80
C HIS A 119 44.04 -26.95 -20.97
N SER A 120 44.31 -26.09 -19.97
CA SER A 120 45.37 -25.07 -20.02
C SER A 120 46.69 -25.50 -19.35
N ARG A 121 46.69 -26.49 -18.45
CA ARG A 121 47.91 -27.05 -17.85
C ARG A 121 48.70 -27.78 -18.93
N GLY A 122 49.95 -27.35 -19.12
CA GLY A 122 50.89 -27.96 -20.06
C GLY A 122 51.40 -26.98 -21.12
N TRP A 123 50.81 -25.78 -21.24
CA TRP A 123 51.10 -24.95 -22.40
C TRP A 123 51.48 -23.50 -22.11
N GLY A 124 52.74 -23.21 -22.46
CA GLY A 124 53.12 -21.94 -23.07
C GLY A 124 53.22 -22.13 -24.58
N ALA A 125 52.33 -21.50 -25.35
CA ALA A 125 52.45 -21.14 -26.78
C ALA A 125 52.96 -22.17 -27.84
N LYS A 126 53.27 -23.45 -27.53
CA LYS A 126 54.16 -24.26 -28.40
C LYS A 126 53.66 -25.58 -28.99
N SER A 127 52.58 -26.19 -28.52
CA SER A 127 52.06 -27.35 -29.27
C SER A 127 50.98 -26.87 -30.26
N GLU A 128 50.35 -27.75 -31.02
CA GLU A 128 49.23 -27.41 -31.91
C GLU A 128 47.93 -28.08 -31.44
N ARG A 129 48.02 -28.95 -30.42
CA ARG A 129 46.93 -29.83 -29.97
C ARG A 129 46.82 -29.89 -28.45
N CYS A 130 45.60 -29.88 -27.93
CA CYS A 130 45.34 -30.03 -26.50
C CYS A 130 45.78 -31.40 -26.00
N GLU A 131 46.52 -31.44 -24.88
CA GLU A 131 47.04 -32.68 -24.29
C GLU A 131 45.95 -33.57 -23.69
N HIS A 132 44.80 -33.00 -23.35
CA HIS A 132 43.70 -33.74 -22.74
C HIS A 132 42.89 -34.55 -23.74
N ASP A 133 42.61 -33.98 -24.92
CA ASP A 133 41.70 -34.57 -25.92
C ASP A 133 42.32 -34.74 -27.32
N GLY A 134 43.56 -34.29 -27.54
CA GLY A 134 44.29 -34.40 -28.81
C GLY A 134 43.78 -33.49 -29.94
N GLN A 135 42.78 -32.63 -29.67
CA GLN A 135 42.17 -31.74 -30.65
C GLN A 135 43.03 -30.51 -30.91
N PRO A 136 42.93 -29.85 -32.09
CA PRO A 136 43.61 -28.59 -32.37
C PRO A 136 43.30 -27.53 -31.31
N TRP A 137 44.30 -26.73 -30.94
CA TRP A 137 44.12 -25.66 -29.96
C TRP A 137 43.57 -24.37 -30.60
N PRO A 138 42.63 -23.63 -29.95
CA PRO A 138 41.87 -24.03 -28.77
C PRO A 138 40.93 -25.20 -29.08
N CYS A 139 40.93 -26.23 -28.23
CA CYS A 139 40.07 -27.39 -28.42
C CYS A 139 38.59 -26.98 -28.36
N SER A 140 37.72 -27.74 -29.04
CA SER A 140 36.28 -27.49 -29.07
C SER A 140 35.65 -27.43 -27.69
N THR A 141 36.17 -28.19 -26.72
CA THR A 141 35.75 -28.16 -25.31
C THR A 141 35.94 -26.78 -24.68
N LEU A 142 37.10 -26.13 -24.88
CA LEU A 142 37.34 -24.77 -24.39
C LEU A 142 36.50 -23.74 -25.14
N GLY A 143 36.40 -23.87 -26.46
CA GLY A 143 35.54 -23.00 -27.27
C GLY A 143 34.07 -23.04 -26.81
N ALA A 144 33.55 -24.23 -26.50
CA ALA A 144 32.20 -24.42 -25.97
C ALA A 144 32.03 -23.80 -24.58
N LEU A 145 33.02 -23.94 -23.69
CA LEU A 145 32.99 -23.32 -22.36
C LEU A 145 33.02 -21.79 -22.43
N ASP A 146 33.85 -21.21 -23.31
CA ASP A 146 33.93 -19.76 -23.47
C ASP A 146 32.68 -19.19 -24.14
N ALA A 147 32.08 -19.92 -25.09
CA ALA A 147 30.78 -19.57 -25.67
C ALA A 147 29.65 -19.63 -24.63
N ALA A 148 29.63 -20.65 -23.77
CA ALA A 148 28.62 -20.79 -22.71
C ALA A 148 28.73 -19.67 -21.64
N VAL A 149 29.96 -19.23 -21.31
CA VAL A 149 30.16 -18.11 -20.38
C VAL A 149 29.88 -16.76 -21.05
N GLY A 150 30.25 -16.60 -22.33
CA GLY A 150 30.04 -15.36 -23.08
C GLY A 150 28.56 -15.09 -23.43
N THR A 151 27.76 -16.13 -23.66
CA THR A 151 26.31 -16.02 -23.88
C THR A 151 25.57 -15.65 -22.61
N ALA A 152 25.95 -16.21 -21.46
CA ALA A 152 25.38 -15.84 -20.15
C ALA A 152 25.57 -14.35 -19.82
N GLY A 153 26.65 -13.70 -20.29
CA GLY A 153 26.90 -12.27 -20.08
C GLY A 153 26.24 -11.34 -21.09
N ARG A 154 25.78 -11.83 -22.25
CA ARG A 154 25.11 -11.02 -23.30
C ARG A 154 23.59 -11.19 -23.35
N GLU A 155 23.08 -12.36 -22.97
CA GLU A 155 21.63 -12.62 -22.91
C GLU A 155 21.03 -12.37 -21.53
N ALA A 156 21.84 -12.17 -20.48
CA ALA A 156 21.41 -11.56 -19.22
C ALA A 156 21.19 -10.04 -19.37
N SER A 157 20.60 -9.60 -20.50
CA SER A 157 19.78 -8.40 -20.44
C SER A 157 18.70 -8.69 -19.40
N VAL A 158 18.65 -7.84 -18.37
CA VAL A 158 17.83 -7.93 -17.17
C VAL A 158 16.33 -8.14 -17.46
N ASP A 159 15.92 -8.05 -18.73
CA ASP A 159 14.55 -8.11 -19.18
C ASP A 159 13.95 -9.50 -19.38
N GLY A 160 14.70 -10.56 -19.71
CA GLY A 160 14.03 -11.82 -20.14
C GLY A 160 13.24 -12.57 -19.05
N ILE A 161 13.82 -12.70 -17.86
CA ILE A 161 13.18 -13.34 -16.69
C ILE A 161 12.29 -12.34 -15.96
N THR A 162 12.73 -11.08 -15.85
CA THR A 162 11.94 -10.00 -15.24
C THR A 162 10.67 -9.74 -16.04
N GLN A 163 10.69 -9.71 -17.39
CA GLN A 163 9.47 -9.57 -18.22
C GLN A 163 8.54 -10.78 -18.17
N ARG A 164 9.01 -11.99 -17.81
CA ARG A 164 8.15 -13.17 -17.65
C ARG A 164 7.54 -13.28 -16.25
N ILE A 165 8.19 -12.75 -15.22
CA ILE A 165 7.71 -12.74 -13.83
C ILE A 165 6.91 -11.46 -13.51
N ALA A 166 7.28 -10.33 -14.13
CA ALA A 166 6.61 -9.04 -13.98
C ALA A 166 5.19 -8.88 -14.57
N PRO A 167 4.61 -9.75 -15.44
CA PRO A 167 3.26 -9.51 -15.95
C PRO A 167 2.20 -9.49 -14.85
N MET A 168 2.48 -10.06 -13.66
CA MET A 168 1.57 -9.98 -12.51
C MET A 168 1.85 -8.79 -11.58
N GLN A 169 3.00 -8.12 -11.67
CA GLN A 169 3.31 -6.93 -10.87
C GLN A 169 3.13 -5.62 -11.64
N ALA A 170 3.24 -5.62 -12.97
CA ALA A 170 3.20 -4.41 -13.80
C ALA A 170 1.83 -4.10 -14.47
N LEU A 171 0.82 -4.99 -14.35
CA LEU A 171 -0.51 -4.81 -14.96
C LEU A 171 -1.65 -4.70 -13.93
N ARG A 172 -1.41 -4.02 -12.81
CA ARG A 172 -2.51 -3.38 -12.08
C ARG A 172 -2.43 -1.89 -12.39
N GLU A 173 -3.23 -1.48 -13.38
CA GLU A 173 -3.66 -0.10 -13.53
C GLU A 173 -4.28 0.32 -12.19
N VAL A 174 -3.48 0.96 -11.34
CA VAL A 174 -4.00 1.73 -10.22
C VAL A 174 -4.54 3.02 -10.85
N PRO A 175 -5.84 3.34 -10.72
CA PRO A 175 -6.44 4.52 -11.34
C PRO A 175 -5.86 5.86 -10.86
N ASP A 176 -4.98 5.83 -9.86
CA ASP A 176 -4.42 7.01 -9.23
C ASP A 176 -2.91 7.03 -9.52
N GLY A 177 -2.50 7.94 -10.41
CA GLY A 177 -1.16 8.06 -11.01
C GLY A 177 -0.03 8.45 -10.06
N GLU A 178 0.18 7.69 -8.99
CA GLU A 178 1.37 7.80 -8.13
C GLU A 178 2.32 6.64 -8.42
N HIS A 179 3.24 6.89 -9.35
CA HIS A 179 4.27 5.94 -9.74
C HIS A 179 5.23 5.63 -8.57
N TYR A 180 5.41 4.35 -8.28
CA TYR A 180 6.45 3.75 -7.40
C TYR A 180 7.89 3.97 -7.89
N ALA A 181 8.23 5.14 -8.44
CA ALA A 181 9.55 5.39 -9.03
C ALA A 181 10.55 6.12 -8.10
N ALA A 182 10.22 6.39 -6.83
CA ALA A 182 11.01 7.33 -6.01
C ALA A 182 11.64 6.78 -4.71
N THR A 183 11.60 5.48 -4.40
CA THR A 183 12.02 5.05 -3.03
C THR A 183 12.96 3.85 -2.93
N HIS A 184 13.69 3.51 -3.99
CA HIS A 184 14.81 2.57 -3.84
C HIS A 184 16.02 3.08 -4.62
N HIS A 185 16.95 3.72 -3.90
CA HIS A 185 18.41 3.68 -4.03
C HIS A 185 19.02 5.03 -3.58
N ASP A 186 19.05 5.26 -2.27
CA ASP A 186 20.07 6.13 -1.67
C ASP A 186 21.11 5.24 -1.00
N TYR A 187 22.00 4.64 -1.80
CA TYR A 187 23.25 4.08 -1.30
C TYR A 187 24.18 5.27 -0.99
N ARG A 188 23.91 5.96 0.10
CA ARG A 188 24.84 6.95 0.63
C ARG A 188 25.91 6.21 1.43
N LEU A 189 27.06 6.03 0.78
CA LEU A 189 28.36 5.80 1.40
C LEU A 189 28.53 6.69 2.64
N SER A 190 28.54 6.11 3.84
CA SER A 190 29.49 6.51 4.90
C SER A 190 29.30 5.70 6.20
N HIS A 191 30.42 5.17 6.68
CA HIS A 191 30.74 4.81 8.07
C HIS A 191 30.06 3.58 8.68
N ASP A 192 30.77 2.44 8.66
CA ASP A 192 31.35 1.86 9.89
C ASP A 192 32.22 0.64 9.51
N LEU A 193 33.49 0.91 9.22
CA LEU A 193 34.54 -0.11 9.36
C LEU A 193 35.24 0.18 10.69
N PRO A 194 35.39 -0.81 11.59
CA PRO A 194 36.06 -0.60 12.86
C PRO A 194 37.54 -0.26 12.63
N GLU A 195 38.05 0.71 13.38
CA GLU A 195 39.45 1.08 13.39
C GLU A 195 40.32 -0.14 13.70
N THR A 196 41.13 -0.57 12.74
CA THR A 196 42.19 -1.54 12.97
C THR A 196 43.27 -0.87 13.80
N GLY A 197 43.19 -1.04 15.12
CA GLY A 197 44.27 -0.69 16.03
C GLY A 197 45.57 -1.39 15.62
N GLY A 198 46.56 -0.58 15.26
CA GLY A 198 47.95 -1.00 15.07
C GLY A 198 48.83 -0.32 16.12
N PRO A 199 49.74 -1.03 16.81
CA PRO A 199 50.62 -0.45 17.81
C PRO A 199 51.91 0.08 17.18
N ARG A 200 52.34 1.28 17.57
CA ARG A 200 53.70 1.63 18.04
C ARG A 200 53.82 3.12 18.33
#